data_AF-A0A2E9W068-F1
#
_entry.id   AF-A0A2E9W068-F1
#
_cell.length_a   1.000
_cell.length_b   1.000
_cell.length_c   1.000
_cell.angle_alpha   90.00
_cell.angle_beta   90.00
_cell.angle_gamma   90.00
#
_symmetry.space_group_name_H-M   'P 1'
#
loop_
_entity.id
_entity.type
_entity.pdbx_description
1 polymer ?
#
loop_
_entity_poly.entity_id
_entity_poly.type
_entity_poly.pdbx_seq_one_letter_code
_entity_poly.pdbx_strand_id
1 'polypeptide(L)'
;MKSAIVLILIIILVILAILFGPNIWRIYKVTNLFNEESISYNFINMDEFFPVSTPIKASENPHIFEKKENFQLPETYFYEGEEKSLMNAIDYFQTDGMVILHKGDLIYENYWNDNKEDTRHIIWSVSKSFLSALIGIALEEGLIESIEDPITKYLKDFIGTGYEGVSIKNLLQMSSGIGFNEDYG
;
A
#
# COMPACT_ATOMS: atom_id res chain seq x y z
N MET A 1 -41.52 26.50 -24.87
CA MET A 1 -40.44 25.86 -25.66
C MET A 1 -39.04 26.08 -25.08
N LYS A 2 -38.57 27.32 -24.85
CA LYS A 2 -37.21 27.58 -24.31
C LYS A 2 -36.95 26.92 -22.95
N SER A 3 -37.89 26.99 -22.01
CA SER A 3 -37.73 26.40 -20.67
C SER A 3 -37.64 24.87 -20.66
N ALA A 4 -38.28 24.18 -21.62
CA ALA A 4 -38.21 22.72 -21.75
C ALA A 4 -36.85 22.26 -22.30
N ILE A 5 -36.28 23.02 -23.24
CA ILE A 5 -34.94 22.75 -23.79
C ILE A 5 -33.88 22.93 -22.69
N VAL A 6 -33.98 24.00 -21.89
CA VAL A 6 -33.07 24.23 -20.76
C VAL A 6 -33.14 23.09 -19.75
N LEU A 7 -34.33 22.63 -19.41
CA LEU A 7 -34.50 21.50 -18.48
C LEU A 7 -33.86 20.21 -19.00
N ILE A 8 -34.03 19.91 -20.29
CA ILE A 8 -33.42 18.73 -20.93
C ILE A 8 -31.88 18.82 -20.89
N LEU A 9 -31.32 20.00 -21.19
CA LEU A 9 -29.86 20.19 -21.13
C LEU A 9 -29.31 20.03 -19.72
N ILE A 10 -30.03 20.51 -18.70
CA ILE A 10 -29.65 20.32 -17.29
C ILE A 10 -29.68 18.83 -16.94
N ILE A 11 -30.73 18.10 -17.34
CA ILE A 11 -30.83 16.65 -17.10
C ILE A 11 -29.68 15.91 -17.77
N ILE A 12 -29.35 16.25 -19.02
CA ILE A 12 -28.21 15.65 -19.73
C ILE A 12 -26.90 15.95 -18.99
N LEU A 13 -26.67 17.19 -18.56
CA LEU A 13 -25.47 17.55 -17.78
C LEU A 13 -25.37 16.78 -16.46
N VAL A 14 -26.48 16.62 -15.74
CA VAL A 14 -26.52 15.84 -14.50
C VAL A 14 -26.23 14.36 -14.77
N ILE A 15 -26.81 13.78 -15.83
CA ILE A 15 -26.53 12.40 -16.23
C ILE A 15 -25.05 12.24 -16.59
N LEU A 16 -24.48 13.15 -17.37
CA LEU A 16 -23.06 13.13 -17.71
C LEU A 16 -22.18 13.27 -16.46
N ALA A 17 -22.52 14.14 -15.52
CA ALA A 17 -21.78 14.30 -14.27
C ALA A 17 -21.83 13.02 -13.42
N ILE A 18 -22.96 12.33 -13.35
CA ILE A 18 -23.08 11.06 -12.62
C ILE A 18 -22.30 9.95 -13.32
N LEU A 19 -22.36 9.86 -14.65
CA LEU A 19 -21.69 8.81 -15.42
C LEU A 19 -20.17 8.99 -15.48
N PHE A 20 -19.68 10.22 -15.67
CA PHE A 20 -18.26 10.50 -15.90
C PHE A 20 -17.55 11.11 -14.68
N GLY A 21 -18.26 11.76 -13.77
CA GLY A 21 -17.71 12.42 -12.59
C GLY A 21 -16.81 11.51 -11.74
N PRO A 22 -17.21 10.28 -11.40
CA PRO A 22 -16.36 9.38 -10.61
C PRO A 22 -15.02 9.05 -11.30
N ASN A 23 -15.04 8.83 -12.62
CA ASN A 23 -13.81 8.55 -13.38
C ASN A 23 -12.92 9.79 -13.49
N ILE A 24 -13.50 10.97 -13.72
CA ILE A 24 -12.77 12.24 -13.76
C ILE A 24 -12.11 12.51 -12.41
N TRP A 25 -12.84 12.31 -11.31
CA TRP A 25 -12.31 12.48 -9.97
C TRP A 25 -11.20 11.49 -9.65
N ARG A 26 -11.35 10.21 -10.05
CA ARG A 26 -10.28 9.22 -9.91
C ARG A 26 -9.04 9.59 -10.72
N ILE A 27 -9.19 10.08 -11.95
CA ILE A 27 -8.06 10.56 -12.76
C ILE A 27 -7.36 11.71 -12.04
N TYR A 28 -8.12 12.71 -11.56
CA TYR A 28 -7.57 13.82 -10.78
C TYR A 28 -6.81 13.33 -9.53
N LYS A 29 -7.35 12.32 -8.83
CA LYS A 29 -6.69 11.75 -7.66
C LYS A 29 -5.42 10.97 -8.01
N VAL A 30 -5.42 10.19 -9.09
CA VAL A 30 -4.21 9.49 -9.57
C VAL A 30 -3.12 10.49 -9.95
N THR A 31 -3.47 11.56 -10.66
CA THR A 31 -2.48 12.55 -11.12
C THR A 31 -1.91 13.40 -9.97
N ASN A 32 -2.64 13.51 -8.86
CA ASN A 32 -2.23 14.26 -7.68
C ASN A 32 -1.92 13.36 -6.49
N LEU A 33 -1.75 12.05 -6.71
CA LEU A 33 -1.61 11.07 -5.63
C LEU A 33 -0.40 11.39 -4.73
N PHE A 34 0.68 11.83 -5.36
CA PHE A 34 1.96 12.19 -4.73
C PHE A 34 2.13 13.71 -4.55
N ASN A 35 1.05 14.50 -4.65
CA ASN A 35 1.14 15.94 -4.41
C ASN A 35 1.54 16.20 -2.94
N GLU A 36 2.62 16.95 -2.74
CA GLU A 36 3.26 17.17 -1.43
C GLU A 36 2.29 17.67 -0.34
N GLU A 37 1.36 18.56 -0.69
CA GLU A 37 0.42 19.13 0.27
C GLU A 37 -0.68 18.15 0.71
N SER A 38 -0.87 17.06 -0.03
CA SER A 38 -1.98 16.12 0.18
C SER A 38 -1.55 14.65 0.24
N ILE A 39 -0.26 14.36 0.17
CA ILE A 39 0.27 12.99 0.04
C ILE A 39 -0.15 12.10 1.22
N SER A 40 0.03 12.58 2.45
CA SER A 40 -0.39 11.87 3.67
C SER A 40 -1.88 11.58 3.67
N TYR A 41 -2.71 12.60 3.38
CA TYR A 41 -4.16 12.42 3.26
C TYR A 41 -4.53 11.39 2.19
N ASN A 42 -3.89 11.45 1.02
CA ASN A 42 -4.18 10.52 -0.06
C ASN A 42 -3.81 9.09 0.33
N PHE A 43 -2.68 8.89 1.01
CA PHE A 43 -2.14 7.58 1.38
C PHE A 43 -2.94 6.87 2.48
N ILE A 44 -3.62 7.64 3.34
CA ILE A 44 -4.52 7.09 4.36
C ILE A 44 -5.98 6.93 3.90
N ASN A 45 -6.33 7.43 2.71
CA ASN A 45 -7.70 7.39 2.16
C ASN A 45 -7.78 6.71 0.80
N MET A 46 -6.87 5.78 0.50
CA MET A 46 -6.81 5.12 -0.81
C MET A 46 -8.11 4.42 -1.21
N ASP A 47 -8.88 3.89 -0.25
CA ASP A 47 -10.15 3.22 -0.52
C ASP A 47 -11.31 4.17 -0.83
N GLU A 48 -11.16 5.48 -0.59
CA GLU A 48 -12.09 6.48 -1.09
C GLU A 48 -11.94 6.69 -2.61
N PHE A 49 -10.72 6.57 -3.14
CA PHE A 49 -10.40 6.91 -4.52
C PHE A 49 -10.37 5.68 -5.45
N PHE A 50 -9.94 4.53 -4.92
CA PHE A 50 -9.67 3.32 -5.68
C PHE A 50 -10.61 2.19 -5.32
N PRO A 51 -11.00 1.34 -6.29
CA PRO A 51 -11.67 0.09 -5.99
C PRO A 51 -10.76 -0.79 -5.13
N VAL A 52 -11.24 -1.19 -3.97
CA VAL A 52 -10.55 -2.11 -3.07
C VAL A 52 -11.30 -3.45 -3.00
N SER A 53 -10.57 -4.52 -2.72
CA SER A 53 -11.17 -5.82 -2.43
C SER A 53 -11.99 -5.76 -1.14
N THR A 54 -12.80 -6.80 -0.92
CA THR A 54 -13.47 -6.97 0.37
C THR A 54 -12.41 -7.05 1.48
N PRO A 55 -12.57 -6.28 2.58
CA PRO A 55 -11.63 -6.34 3.69
C PRO A 55 -11.52 -7.75 4.25
N ILE A 56 -10.29 -8.16 4.57
CA ILE A 56 -10.05 -9.39 5.32
C ILE A 56 -10.55 -9.14 6.75
N LYS A 57 -11.47 -10.00 7.23
CA LYS A 57 -12.01 -9.88 8.58
C LYS A 57 -10.86 -10.02 9.60
N ALA A 58 -10.79 -9.10 10.56
CA ALA A 58 -9.86 -9.21 11.66
C ALA A 58 -10.09 -10.50 12.46
N SER A 59 -9.03 -11.02 13.09
CA SER A 59 -9.13 -12.17 14.00
C SER A 59 -10.07 -11.86 15.16
N GLU A 60 -10.85 -12.86 15.58
CA GLU A 60 -11.68 -12.76 16.79
C GLU A 60 -10.83 -12.78 18.07
N ASN A 61 -9.58 -13.24 17.97
CA ASN A 61 -8.60 -13.26 19.06
C ASN A 61 -7.30 -12.57 18.59
N PRO A 62 -7.26 -11.23 18.50
CA PRO A 62 -6.04 -10.52 18.12
C PRO A 62 -4.99 -10.64 19.23
N HIS A 63 -3.72 -10.69 18.84
CA HIS A 63 -2.63 -10.49 19.79
C HIS A 63 -2.59 -9.02 20.21
N ILE A 64 -2.61 -8.75 21.51
CA ILE A 64 -2.49 -7.40 22.07
C ILE A 64 -1.08 -7.24 22.64
N PHE A 65 -0.34 -6.27 22.12
CA PHE A 65 1.00 -5.96 22.63
C PHE A 65 0.91 -5.30 24.01
N GLU A 66 1.77 -5.72 24.93
CA GLU A 66 1.89 -5.04 26.21
C GLU A 66 2.55 -3.67 25.97
N LYS A 67 1.86 -2.59 26.37
CA LYS A 67 2.40 -1.23 26.26
C LYS A 67 3.31 -0.95 27.46
N LYS A 68 4.58 -0.69 27.18
CA LYS A 68 5.55 -0.24 28.18
C LYS A 68 5.62 1.27 28.15
N GLU A 69 5.11 1.86 29.21
CA GLU A 69 5.32 3.27 29.48
C GLU A 69 6.82 3.52 29.78
N ASN A 70 7.31 4.72 29.43
CA ASN A 70 8.64 5.29 29.74
C ASN A 70 9.75 5.23 28.66
N PHE A 71 9.53 4.65 27.48
CA PHE A 71 10.51 4.85 26.40
C PHE A 71 10.22 6.17 25.69
N GLN A 72 11.25 7.01 25.57
CA GLN A 72 11.22 8.25 24.83
C GLN A 72 12.21 8.15 23.68
N LEU A 73 11.83 8.69 22.53
CA LEU A 73 12.76 8.84 21.43
C LEU A 73 13.94 9.73 21.84
N PRO A 74 15.15 9.45 21.35
CA PRO A 74 16.26 10.37 21.54
C PRO A 74 15.98 11.69 20.82
N GLU A 75 16.38 12.82 21.42
CA GLU A 75 16.20 14.14 20.79
C GLU A 75 17.02 14.29 19.50
N THR A 76 18.17 13.62 19.44
CA THR A 76 19.14 13.71 18.34
C THR A 76 19.64 12.35 17.87
N TYR A 77 20.19 12.32 16.66
CA TYR A 77 20.89 11.17 16.08
C TYR A 77 22.11 11.66 15.28
N PHE A 78 23.10 10.79 15.09
CA PHE A 78 24.27 11.09 14.25
C PHE A 78 24.08 10.56 12.83
N TYR A 79 24.30 11.42 11.84
CA TYR A 79 24.30 11.06 10.42
C TYR A 79 25.44 11.80 9.72
N GLU A 80 26.30 11.06 9.01
CA GLU A 80 27.48 11.60 8.31
C GLU A 80 28.40 12.46 9.19
N GLY A 81 28.52 12.11 10.49
CA GLY A 81 29.38 12.82 11.44
C GLY A 81 28.75 14.08 12.06
N GLU A 82 27.52 14.42 11.70
CA GLU A 82 26.77 15.54 12.27
C GLU A 82 25.68 15.05 13.22
N GLU A 83 25.50 15.74 14.33
CA GLU A 83 24.34 15.56 15.21
C GLU A 83 23.13 16.30 14.63
N LYS A 84 22.02 15.60 14.44
CA LYS A 84 20.78 16.12 13.84
C LYS A 84 19.60 15.88 14.77
N SER A 85 18.61 16.77 14.74
CA SER A 85 17.35 16.59 15.49
C SER A 85 16.51 15.48 14.86
N LEU A 86 16.06 14.52 15.69
CA LEU A 86 15.21 13.44 15.24
C LEU A 86 13.83 13.94 14.81
N MET A 87 13.23 14.86 15.57
CA MET A 87 11.92 15.41 15.23
C MET A 87 11.94 16.19 13.92
N ASN A 88 13.01 16.95 13.64
CA ASN A 88 13.16 17.61 12.35
C ASN A 88 13.28 16.59 11.20
N ALA A 89 13.91 15.44 11.44
CA ALA A 89 13.99 14.38 10.42
C ALA A 89 12.63 13.72 10.18
N ILE A 90 11.88 13.40 11.24
CA ILE A 90 10.52 12.84 11.16
C ILE A 90 9.61 13.77 10.32
N ASP A 91 9.68 15.07 10.59
CA ASP A 91 8.94 16.12 9.86
C ASP A 91 9.42 16.22 8.40
N TYR A 92 10.74 16.32 8.18
CA TYR A 92 11.34 16.40 6.84
C TYR A 92 10.97 15.21 5.94
N PHE A 93 10.95 13.99 6.50
CA PHE A 93 10.56 12.78 5.77
C PHE A 93 9.04 12.57 5.68
N GLN A 94 8.24 13.50 6.20
CA GLN A 94 6.77 13.43 6.21
C GLN A 94 6.27 12.11 6.80
N THR A 95 6.85 11.70 7.94
CA THR A 95 6.51 10.42 8.57
C THR A 95 5.09 10.47 9.13
N ASP A 96 4.19 9.64 8.60
CA ASP A 96 2.79 9.60 9.04
C ASP A 96 2.58 8.77 10.32
N GLY A 97 3.47 7.81 10.62
CA GLY A 97 3.36 7.01 11.84
C GLY A 97 4.61 6.20 12.14
N MET A 98 4.86 5.98 13.44
CA MET A 98 6.00 5.22 13.93
C MET A 98 5.59 4.35 15.10
N VAL A 99 5.88 3.06 14.99
CA VAL A 99 5.64 2.04 16.03
C VAL A 99 6.95 1.30 16.28
N ILE A 100 7.36 1.19 17.54
CA ILE A 100 8.57 0.47 17.94
C ILE A 100 8.20 -0.64 18.91
N LEU A 101 8.50 -1.87 18.50
CA LEU A 101 8.42 -3.06 19.34
C LEU A 101 9.81 -3.46 19.80
N HIS A 102 9.96 -3.78 21.08
CA HIS A 102 11.21 -4.30 21.64
C HIS A 102 10.91 -5.47 22.57
N LYS A 103 11.47 -6.65 22.24
CA LYS A 103 11.26 -7.91 22.98
C LYS A 103 9.78 -8.30 23.17
N GLY A 104 8.94 -7.97 22.18
CA GLY A 104 7.50 -8.28 22.20
C GLY A 104 6.63 -7.21 22.85
N ASP A 105 7.25 -6.17 23.43
CA ASP A 105 6.54 -5.05 24.04
C ASP A 105 6.43 -3.87 23.09
N LEU A 106 5.29 -3.18 23.11
CA LEU A 106 5.11 -1.89 22.46
C LEU A 106 5.74 -0.80 23.33
N ILE A 107 6.87 -0.26 22.90
CA ILE A 107 7.63 0.73 23.68
C ILE A 107 7.43 2.16 23.17
N TYR A 108 7.06 2.33 21.90
CA TYR A 108 6.80 3.65 21.33
C TYR A 108 5.76 3.54 20.22
N GLU A 109 4.90 4.54 20.17
CA GLU A 109 3.82 4.67 19.20
C GLU A 109 3.49 6.15 19.08
N ASN A 110 3.57 6.69 17.87
CA ASN A 110 3.05 8.01 17.57
C ASN A 110 2.61 8.12 16.11
N TYR A 111 1.65 9.00 15.87
CA TYR A 111 1.05 9.24 14.56
C TYR A 111 1.02 10.75 14.26
N TRP A 112 1.23 11.10 13.01
CA TRP A 112 1.26 12.48 12.51
C TRP A 112 0.37 12.61 11.26
N ASN A 113 0.18 13.82 10.76
CA ASN A 113 -0.51 14.09 9.47
C ASN A 113 -1.89 13.44 9.35
N ASP A 114 -2.71 13.56 10.42
CA ASP A 114 -4.05 12.96 10.56
C ASP A 114 -4.11 11.43 10.55
N ASN A 115 -2.97 10.75 10.49
CA ASN A 115 -2.88 9.32 10.74
C ASN A 115 -3.20 8.99 12.21
N LYS A 116 -3.76 7.81 12.45
CA LYS A 116 -4.19 7.34 13.77
C LYS A 116 -3.94 5.83 13.88
N GLU A 117 -4.06 5.30 15.10
CA GLU A 117 -3.91 3.88 15.40
C GLU A 117 -4.78 2.98 14.52
N ASP A 118 -6.01 3.41 14.20
CA ASP A 118 -7.00 2.66 13.44
C ASP A 118 -7.05 3.03 11.95
N THR A 119 -6.19 3.93 11.50
CA THR A 119 -6.13 4.38 10.11
C THR A 119 -5.45 3.33 9.23
N ARG A 120 -6.06 3.00 8.09
CA ARG A 120 -5.44 2.16 7.06
C ARG A 120 -4.50 2.99 6.21
N HIS A 121 -3.23 2.61 6.16
CA HIS A 121 -2.20 3.30 5.38
C HIS A 121 -1.73 2.42 4.21
N ILE A 122 -1.54 2.99 3.02
CA ILE A 122 -0.89 2.26 1.92
C ILE A 122 0.56 1.92 2.29
N ILE A 123 0.94 0.65 2.11
CA ILE A 123 2.27 0.15 2.48
C ILE A 123 3.15 -0.15 1.26
N TRP A 124 2.67 0.14 0.05
CA TRP A 124 3.39 -0.06 -1.20
C TRP A 124 4.04 -1.46 -1.29
N SER A 125 5.34 -1.53 -1.59
CA SER A 125 6.08 -2.78 -1.76
C SER A 125 6.25 -3.60 -0.49
N VAL A 126 5.94 -3.09 0.70
CA VAL A 126 5.85 -3.93 1.92
C VAL A 126 4.83 -5.06 1.73
N SER A 127 3.80 -4.83 0.90
CA SER A 127 2.81 -5.85 0.51
C SER A 127 3.44 -7.14 -0.03
N LYS A 128 4.62 -7.07 -0.67
CA LYS A 128 5.32 -8.24 -1.24
C LYS A 128 5.80 -9.21 -0.16
N SER A 129 6.10 -8.73 1.05
CA SER A 129 6.48 -9.59 2.18
C SER A 129 5.32 -10.46 2.64
N PHE A 130 4.09 -9.91 2.65
CA PHE A 130 2.88 -10.69 2.94
C PHE A 130 2.63 -11.75 1.88
N LEU A 131 2.80 -11.40 0.60
CA LEU A 131 2.71 -12.38 -0.50
C LEU A 131 3.73 -13.51 -0.33
N SER A 132 4.98 -13.19 -0.01
CA SER A 132 6.03 -14.18 0.24
C SER A 132 5.67 -15.13 1.38
N ALA A 133 5.15 -14.60 2.50
CA ALA A 133 4.69 -15.41 3.62
C ALA A 133 3.54 -16.34 3.24
N LEU A 134 2.56 -15.86 2.45
CA LEU A 134 1.45 -16.66 1.95
C LEU A 134 1.91 -17.80 1.03
N ILE A 135 2.95 -17.58 0.21
CA ILE A 135 3.56 -18.66 -0.59
C ILE A 135 4.22 -19.70 0.31
N GLY A 136 4.87 -19.27 1.41
CA GLY A 136 5.41 -20.19 2.43
C GLY A 136 4.32 -21.05 3.08
N ILE A 137 3.20 -20.45 3.46
CA ILE A 137 2.03 -21.17 4.01
C ILE A 137 1.47 -22.16 2.98
N ALA A 138 1.29 -21.73 1.72
CA ALA A 138 0.78 -22.60 0.67
C ALA A 138 1.70 -23.79 0.36
N LEU A 139 3.01 -23.63 0.52
CA LEU A 139 3.99 -24.72 0.42
C LEU A 139 3.84 -25.70 1.59
N GLU A 140 3.71 -25.20 2.82
CA GLU A 140 3.50 -26.03 4.02
C GLU A 140 2.18 -26.82 3.95
N GLU A 141 1.12 -26.21 3.44
CA GLU A 141 -0.19 -26.84 3.23
C GLU A 141 -0.23 -27.79 2.01
N GLY A 142 0.84 -27.88 1.22
CA GLY A 142 0.91 -28.73 0.03
C GLY A 142 0.09 -28.23 -1.16
N LEU A 143 -0.37 -26.97 -1.15
CA LEU A 143 -1.01 -26.31 -2.30
C LEU A 143 0.00 -25.96 -3.40
N ILE A 144 1.24 -25.72 -3.00
CA ILE A 144 2.42 -25.65 -3.86
C ILE A 144 3.31 -26.83 -3.49
N GLU A 145 3.74 -27.62 -4.47
CA GLU A 145 4.58 -28.80 -4.23
C GLU A 145 6.04 -28.43 -3.99
N SER A 146 6.58 -27.49 -4.77
CA SER A 146 7.94 -26.99 -4.59
C SER A 146 8.09 -25.57 -5.11
N ILE A 147 8.91 -24.75 -4.46
CA ILE A 147 9.30 -23.43 -4.98
C ILE A 147 10.23 -23.52 -6.21
N GLU A 148 10.82 -24.69 -6.45
CA GLU A 148 11.61 -24.95 -7.66
C GLU A 148 10.72 -25.27 -8.87
N ASP A 149 9.40 -25.46 -8.65
CA ASP A 149 8.46 -25.66 -9.75
C ASP A 149 8.40 -24.42 -10.67
N PRO A 150 8.29 -24.62 -11.99
CA PRO A 150 8.00 -23.53 -12.90
C PRO A 150 6.60 -22.99 -12.66
N ILE A 151 6.42 -21.68 -12.79
CA ILE A 151 5.13 -21.04 -12.51
C ILE A 151 4.01 -21.56 -13.44
N THR A 152 4.37 -22.02 -14.64
CA THR A 152 3.46 -22.59 -15.63
C THR A 152 2.88 -23.94 -15.19
N LYS A 153 3.40 -24.55 -14.12
CA LYS A 153 2.75 -25.68 -13.45
C LYS A 153 1.38 -25.25 -12.90
N TYR A 154 1.31 -24.07 -12.29
CA TYR A 154 0.13 -23.53 -11.61
C TYR A 154 -0.67 -22.52 -12.45
N LEU A 155 0.01 -21.74 -13.29
CA LEU A 155 -0.59 -20.66 -14.09
C LEU A 155 -0.37 -20.92 -15.58
N LYS A 156 -1.33 -21.60 -16.23
CA LYS A 156 -1.21 -22.02 -17.63
C LYS A 156 -1.14 -20.86 -18.62
N ASP A 157 -1.69 -19.70 -18.27
CA ASP A 157 -1.69 -18.50 -19.12
C ASP A 157 -0.29 -17.92 -19.35
N PHE A 158 0.72 -18.36 -18.58
CA PHE A 158 2.11 -17.92 -18.75
C PHE A 158 2.91 -18.75 -19.75
N ILE A 159 2.33 -19.82 -20.33
CA ILE A 159 2.96 -20.57 -21.41
C ILE A 159 3.09 -19.66 -22.64
N GLY A 160 4.28 -19.63 -23.25
CA GLY A 160 4.63 -18.75 -24.37
C GLY A 160 5.00 -17.32 -23.96
N THR A 161 4.99 -16.99 -22.67
CA THR A 161 5.41 -15.68 -22.17
C THR A 161 6.88 -15.70 -21.74
N GLY A 162 7.46 -14.53 -21.46
CA GLY A 162 8.81 -14.45 -20.92
C GLY A 162 8.99 -15.22 -19.60
N TYR A 163 7.91 -15.41 -18.83
CA TYR A 163 7.96 -16.14 -17.56
C TYR A 163 7.85 -17.66 -17.71
N GLU A 164 7.72 -18.19 -18.93
CA GLU A 164 7.70 -19.63 -19.15
C GLU A 164 8.99 -20.27 -18.61
N GLY A 165 8.85 -21.30 -17.78
CA GLY A 165 9.97 -21.99 -17.16
C GLY A 165 10.61 -21.27 -15.97
N VAL A 166 10.21 -20.04 -15.65
CA VAL A 166 10.67 -19.35 -14.44
C VAL A 166 10.12 -20.05 -13.19
N SER A 167 11.00 -20.38 -12.25
CA SER A 167 10.61 -20.99 -10.98
C SER A 167 9.96 -19.98 -10.03
N ILE A 168 9.10 -20.47 -9.13
CA ILE A 168 8.52 -19.64 -8.07
C ILE A 168 9.62 -18.99 -7.23
N LYS A 169 10.70 -19.73 -6.91
CA LYS A 169 11.87 -19.22 -6.21
C LYS A 169 12.49 -18.00 -6.89
N ASN A 170 12.69 -18.05 -8.21
CA ASN A 170 13.26 -16.92 -8.94
C ASN A 170 12.34 -15.70 -8.91
N LEU A 171 11.01 -15.89 -8.91
CA LEU A 171 10.08 -14.78 -8.71
C LEU A 171 10.20 -14.17 -7.30
N LEU A 172 10.22 -15.01 -6.27
CA LEU A 172 10.34 -14.57 -4.87
C LEU A 172 11.66 -13.81 -4.59
N GLN A 173 12.70 -14.13 -5.36
CA GLN A 173 14.04 -13.53 -5.24
C GLN A 173 14.30 -12.40 -6.22
N MET A 174 13.28 -11.96 -6.99
CA MET A 174 13.42 -10.93 -8.02
C MET A 174 14.52 -11.24 -9.05
N SER A 175 14.68 -12.53 -9.39
CA SER A 175 15.75 -13.06 -10.26
C SER A 175 15.19 -13.80 -11.47
N SER A 176 14.02 -13.36 -11.96
CA SER A 176 13.33 -13.97 -13.11
C SER A 176 14.04 -13.77 -14.45
N GLY A 177 14.89 -12.75 -14.56
CA GLY A 177 15.56 -12.37 -15.82
C GLY A 177 14.64 -11.70 -16.84
N ILE A 178 13.42 -11.33 -16.45
CA ILE A 178 12.46 -10.66 -17.33
C ILE A 178 12.86 -9.20 -17.52
N GLY A 179 12.91 -8.76 -18.76
CA GLY A 179 13.03 -7.35 -19.09
C GLY A 179 11.76 -6.60 -18.67
N PHE A 180 11.87 -5.82 -17.60
CA PHE A 180 10.82 -4.92 -17.12
C PHE A 180 11.43 -3.54 -16.86
N ASN A 181 10.70 -2.49 -17.21
CA ASN A 181 11.11 -1.11 -16.91
C ASN A 181 10.37 -0.66 -15.65
N GLU A 182 11.12 -0.45 -14.55
CA GLU A 182 10.59 0.12 -13.30
C GLU A 182 10.67 1.65 -13.26
N ASP A 183 10.91 2.30 -14.41
CA ASP A 183 10.77 3.74 -14.52
C ASP A 183 9.28 4.11 -14.47
N TYR A 184 8.89 4.76 -13.38
CA TYR A 184 7.51 5.19 -13.13
C TYR A 184 7.21 6.60 -13.66
N GLY A 185 8.16 7.22 -14.40
CA GLY A 185 8.00 8.52 -15.06
C GLY A 185 9.03 9.57 -14.66
#